data_AF-A0A2D5SBM4-F1
#
_entry.id   AF-A0A2D5SBM4-F1
#
_cell.length_a   1.000
_cell.length_b   1.000
_cell.length_c   1.000
_cell.angle_alpha   90.00
_cell.angle_beta   90.00
_cell.angle_gamma   90.00
#
_symmetry.space_group_name_H-M   'P 1'
#
loop_
_entity.id
_entity.type
_entity.pdbx_description
1 polymer ?
#
loop_
_entity_poly.entity_id
_entity_poly.type
_entity_poly.pdbx_seq_one_letter_code
_entity_poly.pdbx_strand_id
1 'polypeptide(L)'
;MLATLENAVLPRFGGEVGLVRHCAPAELPQPWDDLDVAPSSLHCPGDHEAVLEELQGKFERRDLLNSGVVVRTRSGELRLCRYLREPSNYLVVLRQKEGGLPLELITELGCVSGNDWPAIASLKDFKIREQLAEAQDRLLLVFGMQDLVVCLSLGIATSLVVGMEEGLDLVDDLAERCGWDARERQCYRGIVTAEEIASEAERLQSQLDQRLAAMDAAVAAEAEVNLEEDDSQEGTPESTTDADVAPTTEPSATHETPQSLPPLGRLKPQPSLSIVLLGWRPAELSASEPDDLAPLVERLKTIDEFIGIQMTTEVDIWSPDPRNIQIAETRLEFGVVDGAADALRDNFDEHALSICYFGREPSEGPRNFGEAAAHLRHVLRDDSPRSRPYEDAVQEALASFEALLDRDIATPLAEAGAASADPVKKTNFLLAAELARLLHRQIAIVDFRMERVAQRMTELRDLSQEFADVKGSIALVDRFINVAKVLAK
;
A
#
# COMPACT_ATOMS: atom_id res chain seq x y z
N MET A 1 20.26 -24.54 2.90
CA MET A 1 20.25 -25.14 4.25
C MET A 1 19.60 -24.24 5.31
N LEU A 2 19.06 -23.07 4.94
CA LEU A 2 18.24 -22.18 5.79
C LEU A 2 16.75 -22.17 5.40
N ALA A 3 16.30 -23.10 4.54
CA ALA A 3 14.93 -23.14 4.00
C ALA A 3 14.08 -24.29 4.58
N THR A 4 14.37 -24.77 5.79
CA THR A 4 13.71 -25.98 6.33
C THR A 4 13.24 -25.85 7.78
N LEU A 5 13.25 -24.64 8.35
CA LEU A 5 12.89 -24.39 9.75
C LEU A 5 11.87 -23.26 9.97
N GLU A 6 11.31 -22.66 8.92
CA GLU A 6 10.33 -21.58 9.08
C GLU A 6 8.91 -22.15 9.25
N ASN A 7 8.53 -22.23 10.53
CA ASN A 7 7.31 -21.62 11.06
C ASN A 7 5.98 -22.08 10.47
N ALA A 8 5.65 -23.33 10.76
CA ALA A 8 4.28 -23.65 11.09
C ALA A 8 4.31 -24.70 12.21
N VAL A 9 4.09 -24.26 13.44
CA VAL A 9 4.10 -25.16 14.60
C VAL A 9 2.84 -26.04 14.62
N LEU A 10 1.73 -25.55 14.04
CA LEU A 10 0.46 -26.28 13.99
C LEU A 10 0.39 -27.45 12.98
N PRO A 11 1.01 -27.40 11.79
CA PRO A 11 1.09 -28.53 10.86
C PRO A 11 1.81 -29.77 11.40
N ARG A 12 2.57 -29.66 12.50
CA ARG A 12 3.14 -30.83 13.20
C ARG A 12 2.07 -31.66 13.91
N PHE A 13 0.87 -31.13 14.13
CA PHE A 13 -0.26 -31.84 14.72
C PHE A 13 -1.01 -32.74 13.72
N GLY A 14 -0.29 -33.44 12.82
CA GLY A 14 -0.84 -34.21 11.70
C GLY A 14 -1.99 -35.17 12.05
N GLY A 15 -3.17 -34.86 11.53
CA GLY A 15 -4.46 -35.54 11.72
C GLY A 15 -5.56 -34.48 11.80
N GLU A 16 -6.85 -34.80 11.61
CA GLU A 16 -7.91 -33.89 12.05
C GLU A 16 -7.66 -33.61 13.54
N VAL A 17 -7.13 -32.41 13.81
CA VAL A 17 -6.37 -32.08 15.01
C VAL A 17 -7.29 -32.13 16.22
N GLY A 18 -6.82 -32.77 17.31
CA GLY A 18 -7.60 -33.01 18.53
C GLY A 18 -8.36 -31.78 18.99
N LEU A 19 -7.71 -30.61 19.06
CA LEU A 19 -8.35 -29.35 19.47
C LEU A 19 -9.61 -29.02 18.65
N VAL A 20 -9.49 -28.98 17.32
CA VAL A 20 -10.59 -28.58 16.42
C VAL A 20 -11.76 -29.55 16.49
N ARG A 21 -11.51 -30.84 16.77
CA ARG A 21 -12.56 -31.85 16.95
C ARG A 21 -13.39 -31.66 18.23
N HIS A 22 -12.85 -30.95 19.21
CA HIS A 22 -13.56 -30.61 20.45
C HIS A 22 -14.24 -29.25 20.38
N CYS A 23 -14.06 -28.52 19.29
CA CYS A 23 -14.75 -27.26 19.02
C CYS A 23 -16.11 -27.53 18.38
N ALA A 24 -17.13 -26.79 18.81
CA ALA A 24 -18.42 -26.75 18.10
C ALA A 24 -18.33 -25.77 16.93
N PRO A 25 -19.13 -25.94 15.85
CA PRO A 25 -19.36 -24.86 14.89
C PRO A 25 -19.76 -23.57 15.60
N ALA A 26 -19.30 -22.42 15.12
CA ALA A 26 -19.75 -21.15 15.66
C ALA A 26 -21.24 -20.95 15.40
N GLU A 27 -21.93 -20.27 16.32
CA GLU A 27 -23.29 -19.77 16.10
C GLU A 27 -23.19 -18.28 15.78
N LEU A 28 -23.91 -17.82 14.75
CA LEU A 28 -23.96 -16.41 14.41
C LEU A 28 -24.93 -15.67 15.34
N PRO A 29 -24.61 -14.44 15.78
CA PRO A 29 -25.54 -13.64 16.57
C PRO A 29 -26.73 -13.22 15.72
N GLN A 30 -27.88 -12.96 16.35
CA GLN A 30 -28.97 -12.27 15.66
C GLN A 30 -28.48 -10.92 15.13
N PRO A 31 -28.88 -10.53 13.91
CA PRO A 31 -29.92 -11.14 13.08
C PRO A 31 -29.44 -12.18 12.05
N TRP A 32 -28.23 -12.74 12.23
CA TRP A 32 -27.56 -13.64 11.29
C TRP A 32 -27.68 -15.13 11.65
N ASP A 33 -28.52 -15.49 12.61
CA ASP A 33 -28.66 -16.85 13.13
C ASP A 33 -29.11 -17.88 12.09
N ASP A 34 -29.74 -17.44 11.00
CA ASP A 34 -30.14 -18.27 9.87
C ASP A 34 -29.10 -18.31 8.73
N LEU A 35 -27.97 -17.59 8.82
CA LEU A 35 -26.90 -17.61 7.82
C LEU A 35 -25.98 -18.82 8.04
N ASP A 36 -25.58 -19.47 6.95
CA ASP A 36 -24.60 -20.56 7.01
C ASP A 36 -23.25 -20.04 7.50
N VAL A 37 -22.81 -20.55 8.65
CA VAL A 37 -21.56 -20.16 9.26
C VAL A 37 -20.37 -20.68 8.45
N ALA A 38 -19.37 -19.83 8.23
CA ALA A 38 -18.12 -20.23 7.58
C ALA A 38 -17.52 -21.48 8.28
N PRO A 39 -17.17 -22.56 7.55
CA PRO A 39 -16.69 -23.81 8.17
C PRO A 39 -15.40 -23.70 8.99
N SER A 40 -14.65 -22.61 8.82
CA SER A 40 -13.45 -22.29 9.60
C SER A 40 -13.77 -21.64 10.96
N SER A 41 -15.00 -21.19 11.18
CA SER A 41 -15.44 -20.46 12.36
C SER A 41 -16.07 -21.40 13.38
N LEU A 42 -15.50 -21.43 14.57
CA LEU A 42 -15.82 -22.38 15.63
C LEU A 42 -15.98 -21.66 16.97
N HIS A 43 -16.63 -22.32 17.93
CA HIS A 43 -16.49 -22.01 19.34
C HIS A 43 -15.27 -22.73 19.92
N CYS A 44 -14.66 -22.15 20.95
CA CYS A 44 -13.61 -22.81 21.71
C CYS A 44 -14.12 -24.10 22.37
N PRO A 45 -13.24 -25.05 22.71
CA PRO A 45 -13.66 -26.33 23.26
C PRO A 45 -14.44 -26.21 24.57
N GLY A 46 -15.51 -26.99 24.70
CA GLY A 46 -16.32 -27.05 25.92
C GLY A 46 -15.59 -27.72 27.10
N ASP A 47 -14.80 -28.76 26.83
CA ASP A 47 -14.01 -29.50 27.83
C ASP A 47 -12.51 -29.29 27.60
N HIS A 48 -11.98 -28.20 28.14
CA HIS A 48 -10.58 -27.84 27.98
C HIS A 48 -9.61 -28.79 28.71
N GLU A 49 -10.07 -29.54 29.72
CA GLU A 49 -9.23 -30.50 30.43
C GLU A 49 -9.02 -31.76 29.58
N ALA A 50 -10.09 -32.30 29.00
CA ALA A 50 -10.01 -33.44 28.08
C ALA A 50 -9.15 -33.12 26.84
N VAL A 51 -9.31 -31.92 26.28
CA VAL A 51 -8.49 -31.43 25.16
C VAL A 51 -7.01 -31.40 25.55
N LEU A 52 -6.69 -30.84 26.72
CA LEU A 52 -5.32 -30.74 27.19
C LEU A 52 -4.70 -32.13 27.40
N GLU A 53 -5.43 -33.05 28.03
CA GLU A 53 -4.98 -34.44 28.23
C GLU A 53 -4.70 -35.13 26.89
N GLU A 54 -5.60 -34.99 25.91
CA GLU A 54 -5.41 -35.55 24.57
C GLU A 54 -4.17 -34.95 23.88
N LEU A 55 -4.02 -33.62 23.93
CA LEU A 55 -2.87 -32.93 23.35
C LEU A 55 -1.55 -33.38 24.00
N GLN A 56 -1.53 -33.51 25.33
CA GLN A 56 -0.35 -34.01 26.08
C GLN A 56 -0.05 -35.48 25.79
N GLY A 57 -1.06 -36.30 25.52
CA GLY A 57 -0.89 -37.70 25.12
C GLY A 57 -0.33 -37.89 23.71
N LYS A 58 -0.54 -36.91 22.82
CA LYS A 58 -0.16 -36.99 21.41
C LYS A 58 1.12 -36.24 21.05
N PHE A 59 1.45 -35.16 21.77
CA PHE A 59 2.50 -34.23 21.36
C PHE A 59 3.51 -33.96 22.47
N GLU A 60 4.76 -33.73 22.07
CA GLU A 60 5.79 -33.37 23.03
C GLU A 60 5.48 -32.02 23.68
N ARG A 61 5.79 -31.91 24.97
CA ARG A 61 5.59 -30.69 25.77
C ARG A 61 6.20 -29.45 25.10
N ARG A 62 7.35 -29.59 24.45
CA ARG A 62 8.04 -28.47 23.77
C ARG A 62 7.23 -27.97 22.58
N ASP A 63 6.70 -28.86 21.76
CA ASP A 63 5.90 -28.49 20.59
C ASP A 63 4.57 -27.82 21.02
N LEU A 64 3.93 -28.33 22.08
CA LEU A 64 2.73 -27.71 22.66
C LEU A 64 2.98 -26.28 23.12
N LEU A 65 4.08 -26.03 23.83
CA LEU A 65 4.46 -24.68 24.27
C LEU A 65 4.82 -23.77 23.09
N ASN A 66 5.58 -24.29 22.12
CA ASN A 66 5.97 -23.53 20.93
C ASN A 66 4.77 -23.18 20.05
N SER A 67 3.69 -23.96 20.12
CA SER A 67 2.47 -23.71 19.32
C SER A 67 1.60 -22.59 19.87
N GLY A 68 1.85 -22.14 21.11
CA GLY A 68 1.00 -21.17 21.82
C GLY A 68 -0.35 -21.71 22.30
N VAL A 69 -0.81 -22.87 21.79
CA VAL A 69 -2.05 -23.54 22.22
C VAL A 69 -2.03 -23.87 23.72
N VAL A 70 -0.84 -24.17 24.26
CA VAL A 70 -0.63 -24.48 25.67
C VAL A 70 0.35 -23.48 26.26
N VAL A 71 0.03 -22.96 27.44
CA VAL A 71 0.88 -22.06 28.22
C VAL A 71 1.36 -22.75 29.50
N ARG A 72 2.52 -22.34 29.99
CA ARG A 72 3.04 -22.77 31.30
C ARG A 72 2.62 -21.76 32.36
N THR A 73 1.92 -22.22 33.38
CA THR A 73 1.56 -21.41 34.54
C THR A 73 2.77 -21.13 35.44
N ARG A 74 2.61 -20.22 36.41
CA ARG A 74 3.65 -19.93 37.42
C ARG A 74 4.04 -21.16 38.26
N SER A 75 3.12 -22.11 38.50
CA SER A 75 3.43 -23.38 39.19
C SER A 75 4.14 -24.39 38.30
N GLY A 76 4.26 -24.11 37.00
CA GLY A 76 4.90 -24.97 36.01
C GLY A 76 3.96 -25.99 35.36
N GLU A 77 2.68 -26.01 35.74
CA GLU A 77 1.61 -26.78 35.07
C GLU A 77 1.36 -26.26 33.66
N LEU A 78 1.05 -27.17 32.75
CA LEU A 78 0.56 -26.83 31.42
C LEU A 78 -0.95 -26.59 31.48
N ARG A 79 -1.44 -25.58 30.75
CA ARG A 79 -2.86 -25.30 30.56
C ARG A 79 -3.09 -24.83 29.14
N LEU A 80 -4.29 -25.00 28.58
CA LEU A 80 -4.63 -24.31 27.34
C LEU A 80 -4.44 -22.80 27.51
N CYS A 81 -4.09 -22.13 26.41
CA CYS A 81 -4.06 -20.67 26.36
C CYS A 81 -5.41 -20.13 26.84
N ARG A 82 -5.41 -18.97 27.51
CA ARG A 82 -6.59 -18.49 28.25
C ARG A 82 -7.87 -18.39 27.38
N TYR A 83 -7.73 -18.06 26.10
CA TYR A 83 -8.85 -17.88 25.16
C TYR A 83 -9.46 -19.19 24.70
N LEU A 84 -8.67 -20.26 24.62
CA LEU A 84 -9.17 -21.59 24.29
C LEU A 84 -9.90 -22.25 25.47
N ARG A 85 -9.99 -21.60 26.63
CA ARG A 85 -10.63 -22.14 27.84
C ARG A 85 -12.06 -21.65 28.04
N GLU A 86 -12.47 -20.58 27.37
CA GLU A 86 -13.80 -20.00 27.47
C GLU A 86 -14.65 -20.52 26.30
N PRO A 87 -15.60 -21.45 26.52
CA PRO A 87 -16.32 -22.11 25.43
C PRO A 87 -17.16 -21.14 24.58
N SER A 88 -17.55 -20.00 25.14
CA SER A 88 -18.29 -18.95 24.43
C SER A 88 -17.44 -18.23 23.39
N ASN A 89 -16.12 -18.32 23.45
CA ASN A 89 -15.25 -17.50 22.62
C ASN A 89 -15.14 -18.11 21.23
N TYR A 90 -15.14 -17.24 20.22
CA TYR A 90 -14.95 -17.64 18.83
C TYR A 90 -13.49 -18.00 18.56
N LEU A 91 -13.31 -18.87 17.58
CA LEU A 91 -12.05 -19.36 17.08
C LEU A 91 -12.15 -19.47 15.56
N VAL A 92 -11.24 -18.83 14.82
CA VAL A 92 -11.16 -18.99 13.36
C VAL A 92 -9.92 -19.83 13.02
N VAL A 93 -10.13 -20.90 12.25
CA VAL A 93 -9.07 -21.85 11.88
C VAL A 93 -8.59 -21.54 10.46
N LEU A 94 -7.32 -21.12 10.34
CA LEU A 94 -6.68 -20.90 9.05
C LEU A 94 -6.04 -22.18 8.52
N ARG A 95 -6.07 -22.42 7.21
CA ARG A 95 -5.56 -23.63 6.55
C ARG A 95 -4.91 -23.27 5.21
N GLN A 96 -3.78 -23.88 4.87
CA GLN A 96 -3.11 -23.63 3.58
C GLN A 96 -3.86 -24.19 2.36
N LYS A 97 -4.75 -25.16 2.57
CA LYS A 97 -5.58 -25.81 1.54
C LYS A 97 -6.90 -26.27 2.16
N GLU A 98 -7.92 -26.42 1.33
CA GLU A 98 -9.20 -27.00 1.72
C GLU A 98 -9.03 -28.36 2.41
N GLY A 99 -9.69 -28.53 3.57
CA GLY A 99 -9.57 -29.73 4.41
C GLY A 99 -8.16 -30.02 4.95
N GLY A 100 -7.18 -29.12 4.73
CA GLY A 100 -5.81 -29.26 5.20
C GLY A 100 -5.70 -29.12 6.71
N LEU A 101 -4.50 -29.36 7.28
CA LEU A 101 -4.26 -29.12 8.69
C LEU A 101 -4.38 -27.63 9.03
N PRO A 102 -4.81 -27.28 10.26
CA PRO A 102 -4.70 -25.92 10.76
C PRO A 102 -3.27 -25.40 10.60
N LEU A 103 -3.15 -24.26 9.94
CA LEU A 103 -1.93 -23.47 9.83
C LEU A 103 -1.78 -22.57 11.06
N GLU A 104 -2.87 -21.90 11.43
CA GLU A 104 -2.96 -20.93 12.53
C GLU A 104 -4.37 -20.92 13.10
N LEU A 105 -4.51 -20.46 14.34
CA LEU A 105 -5.76 -20.20 15.01
C LEU A 105 -5.85 -18.72 15.37
N ILE A 106 -6.93 -18.05 14.96
CA ILE A 106 -7.21 -16.67 15.30
C ILE A 106 -8.24 -16.64 16.44
N THR A 107 -7.93 -15.86 17.47
CA THR A 107 -8.79 -15.54 18.61
C THR A 107 -8.91 -14.02 18.76
N GLU A 108 -9.65 -13.54 19.76
CA GLU A 108 -9.74 -12.11 20.07
C GLU A 108 -8.40 -11.44 20.45
N LEU A 109 -7.36 -12.21 20.75
CA LEU A 109 -5.99 -11.68 20.90
C LEU A 109 -5.12 -11.80 19.65
N GLY A 110 -5.73 -12.19 18.54
CA GLY A 110 -5.03 -12.52 17.32
C GLY A 110 -4.55 -13.97 17.30
N CYS A 111 -3.38 -14.20 16.69
CA CYS A 111 -2.87 -15.54 16.41
C CYS A 111 -2.44 -16.26 17.69
N VAL A 112 -2.95 -17.47 17.91
CA VAL A 112 -2.62 -18.29 19.09
C VAL A 112 -1.13 -18.61 19.15
N SER A 113 -0.48 -18.83 18.01
CA SER A 113 0.96 -19.12 18.00
C SER A 113 1.83 -17.93 18.38
N GLY A 114 1.30 -16.71 18.28
CA GLY A 114 2.04 -15.46 18.50
C GLY A 114 3.14 -15.19 17.47
N ASN A 115 3.24 -15.98 16.40
CA ASN A 115 4.32 -15.83 15.41
C ASN A 115 3.99 -14.82 14.31
N ASP A 116 2.71 -14.61 14.02
CA ASP A 116 2.23 -13.73 12.95
C ASP A 116 1.07 -12.87 13.49
N TRP A 117 0.82 -11.76 12.81
CA TRP A 117 -0.44 -11.03 12.96
C TRP A 117 -1.58 -11.75 12.27
N PRO A 118 -2.83 -11.59 12.73
CA PRO A 118 -4.00 -12.18 12.07
C PRO A 118 -4.06 -11.81 10.59
N ALA A 119 -3.89 -10.53 10.24
CA ALA A 119 -3.90 -10.08 8.85
C ALA A 119 -2.88 -10.84 7.98
N ILE A 120 -1.63 -10.96 8.45
CA ILE A 120 -0.55 -11.66 7.72
C ILE A 120 -0.80 -13.17 7.66
N ALA A 121 -1.27 -13.77 8.75
CA ALA A 121 -1.59 -15.19 8.80
C ALA A 121 -2.75 -15.53 7.85
N SER A 122 -3.77 -14.68 7.80
CA SER A 122 -4.94 -14.80 6.93
C SER A 122 -4.59 -14.81 5.45
N LEU A 123 -3.55 -14.07 5.03
CA LEU A 123 -3.06 -14.13 3.63
C LEU A 123 -2.48 -15.50 3.24
N LYS A 124 -2.15 -16.35 4.21
CA LYS A 124 -1.68 -17.73 3.98
C LYS A 124 -2.84 -18.73 3.94
N ASP A 125 -4.04 -18.32 4.34
CA ASP A 125 -5.24 -19.16 4.32
C ASP A 125 -5.72 -19.40 2.89
N PHE A 126 -6.24 -20.58 2.63
CA PHE A 126 -6.75 -20.98 1.33
C PHE A 126 -8.04 -20.25 0.98
N LYS A 127 -9.00 -20.22 1.91
CA LYS A 127 -10.33 -19.68 1.64
C LYS A 127 -10.29 -18.16 1.54
N ILE A 128 -9.51 -17.50 2.40
CA ILE A 128 -9.32 -16.06 2.32
C ILE A 128 -8.63 -15.68 1.01
N ARG A 129 -7.66 -16.46 0.51
CA ARG A 129 -7.06 -16.19 -0.82
C ARG A 129 -8.04 -16.38 -1.98
N GLU A 130 -8.96 -17.35 -1.91
CA GLU A 130 -10.04 -17.45 -2.90
C GLU A 130 -10.93 -16.21 -2.86
N GLN A 131 -11.34 -15.79 -1.67
CA GLN A 131 -12.17 -14.61 -1.47
C GLN A 131 -11.47 -13.32 -1.92
N LEU A 132 -10.16 -13.19 -1.69
CA LEU A 132 -9.37 -12.05 -2.15
C LEU A 132 -9.37 -11.94 -3.68
N ALA A 133 -9.22 -13.08 -4.37
CA ALA A 133 -9.23 -13.11 -5.83
C ALA A 133 -10.59 -12.65 -6.40
N GLU A 134 -11.68 -12.89 -5.67
CA GLU A 134 -13.03 -12.43 -6.02
C GLU A 134 -13.24 -10.94 -5.66
N ALA A 135 -12.70 -10.50 -4.52
CA ALA A 135 -12.86 -9.15 -3.97
C ALA A 135 -11.87 -8.10 -4.52
N GLN A 136 -11.19 -8.38 -5.65
CA GLN A 136 -10.17 -7.50 -6.25
C GLN A 136 -8.98 -7.23 -5.31
N ASP A 137 -8.49 -8.27 -4.62
CA ASP A 137 -7.35 -8.20 -3.71
C ASP A 137 -7.55 -7.20 -2.56
N ARG A 138 -8.78 -7.11 -2.01
CA ARG A 138 -9.12 -6.30 -0.83
C ARG A 138 -9.28 -7.16 0.41
N LEU A 139 -8.44 -6.94 1.42
CA LEU A 139 -8.55 -7.59 2.73
C LEU A 139 -9.27 -6.67 3.72
N LEU A 140 -10.46 -7.08 4.18
CA LEU A 140 -11.20 -6.40 5.23
C LEU A 140 -10.60 -6.72 6.61
N LEU A 141 -10.29 -5.70 7.40
CA LEU A 141 -9.83 -5.81 8.77
C LEU A 141 -10.92 -5.37 9.73
N VAL A 142 -11.27 -6.26 10.66
CA VAL A 142 -12.34 -6.04 11.64
C VAL A 142 -11.77 -5.99 13.06
N PHE A 143 -12.56 -5.41 13.97
CA PHE A 143 -12.17 -5.15 15.35
C PHE A 143 -12.65 -6.23 16.33
N GLY A 144 -13.73 -6.92 16.00
CA GLY A 144 -14.32 -7.97 16.85
C GLY A 144 -14.35 -9.34 16.17
N MET A 145 -14.30 -10.40 16.99
CA MET A 145 -14.43 -11.78 16.50
C MET A 145 -15.83 -12.08 15.92
N GLN A 146 -16.88 -11.45 16.44
CA GLN A 146 -18.24 -11.64 15.92
C GLN A 146 -18.34 -11.10 14.48
N ASP A 147 -17.84 -9.89 14.25
CA ASP A 147 -17.78 -9.30 12.91
C ASP A 147 -16.89 -10.13 11.98
N LEU A 148 -15.77 -10.68 12.47
CA LEU A 148 -14.92 -11.56 11.67
C LEU A 148 -15.71 -12.79 11.18
N VAL A 149 -16.43 -13.46 12.08
CA VAL A 149 -17.19 -14.66 11.75
C VAL A 149 -18.34 -14.33 10.80
N VAL A 150 -19.05 -13.22 11.00
CA VAL A 150 -20.11 -12.74 10.10
C VAL A 150 -19.53 -12.46 8.72
N CYS A 151 -18.50 -11.63 8.60
CA CYS A 151 -17.92 -11.26 7.30
C CYS A 151 -17.33 -12.47 6.54
N LEU A 152 -16.69 -13.41 7.25
CA LEU A 152 -16.23 -14.66 6.62
C LEU A 152 -17.41 -15.51 6.11
N SER A 153 -18.52 -15.55 6.85
CA SER A 153 -19.75 -16.27 6.46
C SER A 153 -20.45 -15.59 5.27
N LEU A 154 -20.31 -14.26 5.15
CA LEU A 154 -20.72 -13.49 3.99
C LEU A 154 -19.82 -13.70 2.76
N GLY A 155 -18.72 -14.46 2.89
CA GLY A 155 -17.78 -14.69 1.80
C GLY A 155 -16.79 -13.54 1.57
N ILE A 156 -16.68 -12.60 2.51
CA ILE A 156 -15.76 -11.46 2.40
C ILE A 156 -14.39 -11.86 2.96
N ALA A 157 -13.32 -11.62 2.20
CA ALA A 157 -11.95 -11.83 2.65
C ALA A 157 -11.64 -10.95 3.86
N THR A 158 -11.66 -11.55 5.06
CA THR A 158 -11.65 -10.79 6.32
C THR A 158 -10.64 -11.33 7.31
N SER A 159 -10.03 -10.45 8.10
CA SER A 159 -9.14 -10.78 9.20
C SER A 159 -9.32 -9.83 10.40
N LEU A 160 -8.77 -10.18 11.56
CA LEU A 160 -8.71 -9.28 12.71
C LEU A 160 -7.57 -8.26 12.58
N VAL A 161 -7.80 -7.08 13.17
CA VAL A 161 -6.83 -5.98 13.26
C VAL A 161 -5.86 -6.11 14.43
N VAL A 162 -6.14 -7.04 15.35
CA VAL A 162 -5.41 -7.20 16.61
C VAL A 162 -3.90 -7.40 16.37
N GLY A 163 -3.09 -6.65 17.13
CA GLY A 163 -1.61 -6.66 17.02
C GLY A 163 -1.03 -5.55 16.15
N MET A 164 -1.82 -4.92 15.27
CA MET A 164 -1.38 -3.74 14.49
C MET A 164 -1.06 -2.54 15.39
N GLU A 165 -1.66 -2.52 16.57
CA GLU A 165 -1.43 -1.60 17.69
C GLU A 165 -0.06 -1.77 18.38
N GLU A 166 0.81 -2.70 17.97
CA GLU A 166 2.01 -3.01 18.78
C GLU A 166 3.35 -2.79 18.08
N GLY A 167 3.45 -2.57 16.76
CA GLY A 167 4.78 -2.43 16.12
C GLY A 167 4.84 -1.81 14.72
N LEU A 168 5.92 -1.05 14.49
CA LEU A 168 6.32 -0.47 13.19
C LEU A 168 6.95 -1.52 12.26
N ASP A 169 7.78 -2.41 12.80
CA ASP A 169 8.52 -3.45 12.04
C ASP A 169 7.59 -4.34 11.19
N LEU A 170 6.33 -4.41 11.59
CA LEU A 170 5.33 -5.27 10.98
C LEU A 170 4.51 -4.57 9.90
N VAL A 171 4.48 -3.23 9.90
CA VAL A 171 4.02 -2.47 8.73
C VAL A 171 4.95 -2.73 7.56
N ASP A 172 6.25 -2.91 7.81
CA ASP A 172 7.21 -3.28 6.78
C ASP A 172 6.94 -4.66 6.19
N ASP A 173 6.66 -5.65 7.04
CA ASP A 173 6.30 -7.02 6.62
C ASP A 173 4.98 -7.04 5.84
N LEU A 174 3.98 -6.31 6.32
CA LEU A 174 2.70 -6.16 5.65
C LEU A 174 2.91 -5.49 4.29
N ALA A 175 3.61 -4.37 4.25
CA ALA A 175 3.92 -3.65 3.02
C ALA A 175 4.71 -4.52 2.03
N GLU A 176 5.69 -5.31 2.50
CA GLU A 176 6.41 -6.26 1.65
C GLU A 176 5.47 -7.33 1.06
N ARG A 177 4.61 -7.93 1.89
CA ARG A 177 3.66 -8.97 1.46
C ARG A 177 2.52 -8.44 0.59
N CYS A 178 2.11 -7.20 0.80
CA CYS A 178 1.10 -6.52 0.00
C CYS A 178 1.66 -5.99 -1.34
N GLY A 179 2.98 -6.06 -1.54
CA GLY A 179 3.62 -5.55 -2.75
C GLY A 179 3.69 -4.02 -2.80
N TRP A 180 3.55 -3.35 -1.65
CA TRP A 180 3.68 -1.90 -1.53
C TRP A 180 5.13 -1.52 -1.84
N ASP A 181 5.33 -0.97 -3.05
CA ASP A 181 6.61 -0.88 -3.75
C ASP A 181 7.69 -0.23 -2.87
N ALA A 182 8.71 -1.00 -2.50
CA ALA A 182 9.84 -0.55 -1.67
C ALA A 182 10.73 0.50 -2.37
N ARG A 183 10.43 0.88 -3.62
CA ARG A 183 11.21 1.88 -4.37
C ARG A 183 11.23 3.26 -3.73
N GLU A 184 10.22 3.65 -2.96
CA GLU A 184 10.28 4.87 -2.13
C GLU A 184 10.94 4.64 -0.76
N ARG A 185 10.98 3.39 -0.26
CA ARG A 185 11.68 3.03 0.98
C ARG A 185 13.20 3.20 0.90
N GLN A 186 13.77 3.26 -0.32
CA GLN A 186 15.19 3.56 -0.50
C GLN A 186 15.56 4.98 -0.04
N CYS A 187 14.59 5.91 0.01
CA CYS A 187 14.78 7.23 0.60
C CYS A 187 14.72 7.20 2.15
N TYR A 188 13.96 6.27 2.74
CA TYR A 188 13.72 6.19 4.19
C TYR A 188 14.61 5.21 4.96
N ARG A 189 15.18 4.19 4.32
CA ARG A 189 16.41 3.55 4.85
C ARG A 189 17.61 4.50 4.87
N GLY A 190 17.45 5.69 4.27
CA GLY A 190 18.31 6.86 4.45
C GLY A 190 17.97 7.73 5.65
N ILE A 191 16.97 7.39 6.48
CA ILE A 191 16.95 7.81 7.88
C ILE A 191 17.92 6.90 8.61
N VAL A 192 19.18 7.21 8.35
CA VAL A 192 20.34 6.83 9.11
C VAL A 192 19.95 6.83 10.60
N THR A 193 20.08 5.70 11.28
CA THR A 193 19.84 5.65 12.73
C THR A 193 20.70 6.73 13.41
N ALA A 194 20.30 7.26 14.57
CA ALA A 194 21.11 8.28 15.24
C ALA A 194 22.58 7.83 15.45
N GLU A 195 22.80 6.52 15.60
CA GLU A 195 24.13 5.90 15.64
C GLU A 195 24.85 5.90 14.29
N GLU A 196 24.18 5.59 13.19
CA GLU A 196 24.78 5.69 11.85
C GLU A 196 25.03 7.16 11.45
N ILE A 197 24.22 8.13 11.92
CA ILE A 197 24.44 9.58 11.67
C ILE A 197 25.68 10.01 12.42
N ALA A 198 25.79 9.60 13.68
CA ALA A 198 26.98 9.85 14.48
C ALA A 198 28.22 9.19 13.84
N SER A 199 28.11 7.94 13.38
CA SER A 199 29.21 7.23 12.73
C SER A 199 29.63 7.87 11.40
N GLU A 200 28.68 8.32 10.58
CA GLU A 200 28.98 8.98 9.29
C GLU A 200 29.52 10.40 9.50
N ALA A 201 29.01 11.12 10.51
CA ALA A 201 29.56 12.41 10.92
C ALA A 201 31.01 12.28 11.43
N GLU A 202 31.32 11.27 12.25
CA GLU A 202 32.69 10.97 12.69
C GLU A 202 33.60 10.61 11.50
N ARG A 203 33.09 9.83 10.54
CA ARG A 203 33.81 9.48 9.31
C ARG A 203 34.13 10.71 8.47
N LEU A 204 33.15 11.59 8.24
CA LEU A 204 33.33 12.82 7.46
C LEU A 204 34.26 13.81 8.17
N GLN A 205 34.15 13.93 9.50
CA GLN A 205 35.07 14.76 10.29
C GLN A 205 36.51 14.24 10.19
N SER A 206 36.71 12.92 10.29
CA SER A 206 38.03 12.31 10.12
C SER A 206 38.62 12.55 8.72
N GLN A 207 37.79 12.52 7.68
CA GLN A 207 38.22 12.83 6.30
C GLN A 207 38.60 14.31 6.12
N LEU A 208 37.88 15.21 6.77
CA LEU A 208 38.19 16.65 6.77
C LEU A 208 39.53 16.93 7.46
N ASP A 209 39.75 16.32 8.63
CA ASP A 209 40.99 16.48 9.40
C ASP A 209 42.19 15.93 8.61
N GLN A 210 42.04 14.80 7.92
CA GLN A 210 43.08 14.26 7.03
C GLN A 210 43.38 15.20 5.86
N ARG A 211 42.37 15.84 5.26
CA ARG A 211 42.56 16.80 4.17
C ARG A 211 43.25 18.08 4.63
N LEU A 212 42.90 18.60 5.81
CA LEU A 212 43.55 19.77 6.40
C LEU A 212 45.02 19.46 6.70
N ALA A 213 45.32 18.31 7.30
CA ALA A 213 46.69 17.88 7.57
C ALA A 213 47.51 17.74 6.27
N ALA A 214 46.91 17.20 5.21
CA ALA A 214 47.57 17.09 3.90
C ALA A 214 47.83 18.46 3.26
N MET A 215 46.89 19.41 3.42
CA MET A 215 47.04 20.77 2.91
C MET A 215 48.11 21.54 3.69
N ASP A 216 48.15 21.42 5.01
CA ASP A 216 49.19 22.01 5.86
C ASP A 216 50.58 21.44 5.51
N ALA A 217 50.67 20.13 5.26
CA ALA A 217 51.90 19.50 4.80
C ALA A 217 52.35 20.00 3.42
N ALA A 218 51.41 20.22 2.49
CA ALA A 218 51.72 20.78 1.17
C ALA A 218 52.21 22.23 1.27
N VAL A 219 51.57 23.06 2.11
CA VAL A 219 52.00 24.44 2.36
C VAL A 219 53.39 24.48 3.01
N ALA A 220 53.67 23.58 3.96
CA ALA A 220 54.99 23.47 4.57
C ALA A 220 56.06 23.05 3.54
N ALA A 221 55.75 22.09 2.67
CA ALA A 221 56.66 21.67 1.60
C ALA A 221 56.93 22.79 0.58
N GLU A 222 55.92 23.58 0.19
CA GLU A 222 56.12 24.75 -0.66
C GLU A 222 56.94 25.85 0.03
N ALA A 223 56.82 26.01 1.35
CA ALA A 223 57.63 26.96 2.10
C ALA A 223 59.11 26.54 2.18
N GLU A 224 59.41 25.24 2.28
CA GLU A 224 60.78 24.72 2.24
C GLU A 224 61.42 24.88 0.86
N VAL A 225 60.68 24.60 -0.23
CA VAL A 225 61.18 24.81 -1.61
C VAL A 225 61.51 26.28 -1.88
N ASN A 226 60.70 27.22 -1.38
CA ASN A 226 60.96 28.65 -1.57
C ASN A 226 62.12 29.19 -0.71
N LEU A 227 62.60 28.46 0.30
CA LEU A 227 63.76 28.85 1.10
C LEU A 227 65.09 28.33 0.53
N GLU A 228 65.07 27.34 -0.37
CA GLU A 228 66.27 26.79 -1.01
C GLU A 228 66.59 27.43 -2.38
N GLU A 229 65.65 28.17 -2.99
CA GLU A 229 65.85 28.79 -4.31
C GLU A 229 66.60 30.15 -4.30
N ASP A 230 66.98 30.70 -3.13
CA ASP A 230 67.65 32.02 -3.05
C ASP A 230 69.19 31.97 -2.94
N ASP A 231 69.85 30.81 -3.09
CA ASP A 231 71.30 30.74 -2.86
C ASP A 231 72.14 30.03 -3.93
N SER A 232 71.62 29.72 -5.13
CA SER A 232 72.46 29.08 -6.17
C SER A 232 72.00 29.33 -7.62
N GLN A 233 72.19 30.55 -8.12
CA GLN A 233 72.36 30.77 -9.56
C GLN A 233 73.84 30.78 -9.93
N GLU A 234 74.36 29.66 -10.43
CA GLU A 234 75.44 29.66 -11.43
C GLU A 234 75.53 28.31 -12.15
N GLY A 235 75.50 28.35 -13.48
CA GLY A 235 76.33 27.42 -14.27
C GLY A 235 75.65 26.36 -15.16
N THR A 236 75.30 26.81 -16.37
CA THR A 236 75.62 26.19 -17.69
C THR A 236 74.94 24.90 -18.20
N PRO A 237 74.82 24.76 -19.55
CA PRO A 237 73.90 23.84 -20.23
C PRO A 237 74.59 22.68 -21.01
N GLU A 238 73.74 21.95 -21.74
CA GLU A 238 73.99 21.13 -22.95
C GLU A 238 74.10 19.59 -22.86
N SER A 239 73.53 18.99 -23.91
CA SER A 239 73.95 17.77 -24.61
C SER A 239 73.26 16.45 -24.21
N THR A 240 72.24 15.98 -24.95
CA THR A 240 72.25 15.13 -26.18
C THR A 240 72.23 13.61 -25.91
N THR A 241 71.28 12.93 -26.59
CA THR A 241 71.35 11.57 -27.20
C THR A 241 71.72 10.39 -26.27
N ASP A 242 70.98 9.29 -26.18
CA ASP A 242 70.60 8.35 -27.25
C ASP A 242 69.69 7.23 -26.70
N ALA A 243 68.96 6.56 -27.60
CA ALA A 243 68.47 5.16 -27.55
C ALA A 243 67.52 4.76 -26.39
N ASP A 244 66.53 3.90 -26.54
CA ASP A 244 66.45 2.73 -27.41
C ASP A 244 64.99 2.28 -27.62
N VAL A 245 64.81 1.52 -28.68
CA VAL A 245 63.56 1.07 -29.29
C VAL A 245 62.98 -0.17 -28.60
N ALA A 246 61.67 -0.19 -28.33
CA ALA A 246 60.90 -1.42 -28.09
C ALA A 246 59.55 -1.34 -28.84
N PRO A 247 59.13 -2.37 -29.62
CA PRO A 247 57.84 -2.36 -30.28
C PRO A 247 56.77 -2.94 -29.34
N THR A 248 55.79 -2.11 -28.97
CA THR A 248 54.59 -2.57 -28.26
C THR A 248 53.51 -2.94 -29.28
N THR A 249 53.00 -4.14 -29.11
CA THR A 249 52.00 -4.82 -29.94
C THR A 249 50.64 -4.12 -29.82
N GLU A 250 50.05 -3.72 -30.94
CA GLU A 250 48.65 -3.28 -31.01
C GLU A 250 47.71 -4.50 -30.93
N PRO A 251 46.74 -4.54 -30.02
CA PRO A 251 45.57 -5.40 -30.17
C PRO A 251 44.49 -4.64 -30.96
N SER A 252 44.06 -5.26 -32.06
CA SER A 252 42.93 -4.83 -32.87
C SER A 252 41.66 -4.68 -32.02
N ALA A 253 41.13 -3.46 -31.96
CA ALA A 253 39.79 -3.21 -31.45
C ALA A 253 38.76 -3.72 -32.46
N THR A 254 38.13 -4.85 -32.16
CA THR A 254 36.87 -5.25 -32.79
C THR A 254 35.79 -4.26 -32.39
N HIS A 255 35.24 -3.54 -33.36
CA HIS A 255 34.03 -2.74 -33.21
C HIS A 255 32.86 -3.64 -32.83
N GLU A 256 32.60 -3.77 -31.52
CA GLU A 256 31.32 -4.25 -31.03
C GLU A 256 30.24 -3.23 -31.38
N THR A 257 29.32 -3.66 -32.23
CA THR A 257 28.10 -2.92 -32.54
C THR A 257 27.28 -2.83 -31.26
N PRO A 258 26.79 -1.66 -30.84
CA PRO A 258 26.04 -1.51 -29.59
C PRO A 258 24.83 -2.45 -29.63
N GLN A 259 24.85 -3.45 -28.75
CA GLN A 259 23.71 -4.34 -28.55
C GLN A 259 22.50 -3.48 -28.20
N SER A 260 21.47 -3.54 -29.04
CA SER A 260 20.20 -2.88 -28.77
C SER A 260 19.69 -3.38 -27.43
N LEU A 261 19.52 -2.47 -26.48
CA LEU A 261 18.87 -2.75 -25.21
C LEU A 261 17.56 -3.51 -25.49
N PRO A 262 17.31 -4.66 -24.84
CA PRO A 262 16.04 -5.35 -24.99
C PRO A 262 14.92 -4.36 -24.66
N PRO A 263 13.80 -4.37 -25.41
CA PRO A 263 12.68 -3.49 -25.12
C PRO A 263 12.30 -3.73 -23.66
N LEU A 264 12.31 -2.65 -22.86
CA LEU A 264 11.81 -2.66 -21.49
C LEU A 264 10.39 -3.21 -21.54
N GLY A 265 10.26 -4.51 -21.25
CA GLY A 265 8.98 -5.17 -21.16
C GLY A 265 8.20 -4.39 -20.12
N ARG A 266 7.03 -3.85 -20.50
CA ARG A 266 6.10 -3.27 -19.54
C ARG A 266 5.78 -4.38 -18.55
N LEU A 267 6.41 -4.31 -17.37
CA LEU A 267 6.02 -5.14 -16.23
C LEU A 267 4.53 -4.91 -16.07
N LYS A 268 3.74 -5.99 -16.17
CA LYS A 268 2.34 -5.90 -15.75
C LYS A 268 2.37 -5.39 -14.31
N PRO A 269 1.62 -4.32 -13.98
CA PRO A 269 1.49 -3.91 -12.58
C PRO A 269 1.05 -5.14 -11.81
N GLN A 270 1.81 -5.50 -10.77
CA GLN A 270 1.35 -6.52 -9.84
C GLN A 270 0.11 -5.95 -9.15
N PRO A 271 -0.96 -6.74 -8.97
CA PRO A 271 -2.07 -6.29 -8.15
C PRO A 271 -1.54 -6.00 -6.74
N SER A 272 -1.75 -4.78 -6.28
CA SER A 272 -1.46 -4.36 -4.91
C SER A 272 -2.61 -4.79 -4.03
N LEU A 273 -2.32 -5.53 -2.97
CA LEU A 273 -3.31 -5.85 -1.95
C LEU A 273 -3.75 -4.54 -1.27
N SER A 274 -5.05 -4.24 -1.31
CA SER A 274 -5.65 -3.11 -0.59
C SER A 274 -6.16 -3.59 0.77
N ILE A 275 -5.95 -2.77 1.80
CA ILE A 275 -6.42 -3.02 3.16
C ILE A 275 -7.62 -2.14 3.43
N VAL A 276 -8.71 -2.75 3.85
CA VAL A 276 -9.96 -2.03 4.18
C VAL A 276 -10.24 -2.21 5.66
N LEU A 277 -10.31 -1.15 6.44
CA LEU A 277 -10.74 -1.16 7.83
C LEU A 277 -12.27 -1.14 7.90
N LEU A 278 -12.86 -1.90 8.81
CA LEU A 278 -14.31 -1.93 9.01
C LEU A 278 -14.78 -0.70 9.81
N GLY A 279 -15.62 0.13 9.21
CA GLY A 279 -16.15 1.37 9.80
C GLY A 279 -17.51 1.27 10.49
N TRP A 280 -18.03 0.05 10.67
CA TRP A 280 -19.35 -0.21 11.25
C TRP A 280 -19.37 -1.57 11.98
N ARG A 281 -20.53 -2.03 12.49
CA ARG A 281 -20.65 -3.33 13.18
C ARG A 281 -21.62 -4.28 12.47
N PRO A 282 -21.15 -5.09 11.50
CA PRO A 282 -21.96 -6.07 10.78
C PRO A 282 -22.71 -7.04 11.69
N ALA A 283 -22.08 -7.53 12.76
CA ALA A 283 -22.71 -8.49 13.67
C ALA A 283 -23.95 -7.92 14.36
N GLU A 284 -23.96 -6.61 14.62
CA GLU A 284 -25.07 -5.88 15.22
C GLU A 284 -26.01 -5.25 14.18
N LEU A 285 -25.67 -5.32 12.88
CA LEU A 285 -26.24 -4.50 11.81
C LEU A 285 -26.31 -3.00 12.16
N SER A 286 -25.31 -2.51 12.89
CA SER A 286 -25.30 -1.15 13.39
C SER A 286 -24.33 -0.29 12.59
N ALA A 287 -24.77 0.91 12.19
CA ALA A 287 -23.92 1.94 11.59
C ALA A 287 -22.93 2.57 12.60
N SER A 288 -22.91 2.11 13.85
CA SER A 288 -21.97 2.60 14.86
C SER A 288 -20.54 2.20 14.52
N GLU A 289 -19.63 3.16 14.59
CA GLU A 289 -18.20 2.95 14.43
C GLU A 289 -17.63 2.05 15.54
N PRO A 290 -16.68 1.14 15.25
CA PRO A 290 -15.92 0.43 16.27
C PRO A 290 -15.08 1.39 17.13
N ASP A 291 -15.05 1.18 18.45
CA ASP A 291 -14.39 2.09 19.40
C ASP A 291 -12.87 2.23 19.14
N ASP A 292 -12.26 1.18 18.61
CA ASP A 292 -10.83 1.09 18.33
C ASP A 292 -10.45 1.59 16.91
N LEU A 293 -11.42 1.97 16.07
CA LEU A 293 -11.13 2.44 14.71
C LEU A 293 -10.38 3.78 14.71
N ALA A 294 -10.91 4.80 15.40
CA ALA A 294 -10.29 6.12 15.43
C ALA A 294 -8.86 6.12 16.02
N PRO A 295 -8.56 5.44 17.15
CA PRO A 295 -7.20 5.28 17.65
C PRO A 295 -6.25 4.62 16.64
N LEU A 296 -6.69 3.53 15.99
CA LEU A 296 -5.88 2.85 14.98
C LEU A 296 -5.63 3.75 13.77
N VAL A 297 -6.64 4.48 13.31
CA VAL A 297 -6.51 5.44 12.22
C VAL A 297 -5.54 6.55 12.58
N GLU A 298 -5.59 7.10 13.79
CA GLU A 298 -4.62 8.13 14.18
C GLU A 298 -3.18 7.57 14.24
N ARG A 299 -3.05 6.33 14.70
CA ARG A 299 -1.77 5.64 14.73
C ARG A 299 -1.22 5.42 13.33
N LEU A 300 -2.02 4.85 12.42
CA LEU A 300 -1.60 4.60 11.04
C LEU A 300 -1.20 5.92 10.33
N LYS A 301 -1.80 7.08 10.68
CA LYS A 301 -1.38 8.42 10.19
C LYS A 301 -0.02 8.81 10.71
N THR A 302 0.21 8.57 11.99
CA THR A 302 1.53 8.80 12.60
C THR A 302 2.60 7.93 11.91
N ILE A 303 2.25 6.71 11.51
CA ILE A 303 3.15 5.81 10.78
C ILE A 303 3.39 6.29 9.35
N ASP A 304 2.33 6.70 8.63
CA ASP A 304 2.40 7.30 7.28
C ASP A 304 3.35 8.52 7.27
N GLU A 305 3.19 9.43 8.23
CA GLU A 305 4.06 10.60 8.41
C GLU A 305 5.53 10.23 8.68
N PHE A 306 5.78 9.15 9.42
CA PHE A 306 7.13 8.77 9.86
C PHE A 306 7.88 7.91 8.83
N ILE A 307 7.20 6.94 8.20
CA ILE A 307 7.81 6.00 7.24
C ILE A 307 7.74 6.55 5.81
N GLY A 308 6.87 7.53 5.53
CA GLY A 308 6.68 8.08 4.19
C GLY A 308 6.15 7.06 3.19
N ILE A 309 5.55 5.97 3.67
CA ILE A 309 4.68 5.10 2.86
C ILE A 309 3.41 5.93 2.63
N GLN A 310 2.98 6.11 1.38
CA GLN A 310 1.68 6.72 1.08
C GLN A 310 0.54 5.74 1.40
N MET A 311 0.33 5.42 2.68
CA MET A 311 -0.80 4.60 3.14
C MET A 311 -2.14 5.21 2.75
N THR A 312 -2.17 6.52 2.49
CA THR A 312 -3.30 7.28 1.95
C THR A 312 -3.90 6.72 0.65
N THR A 313 -3.20 5.84 -0.07
CA THR A 313 -3.70 5.21 -1.32
C THR A 313 -4.08 3.73 -1.18
N GLU A 314 -3.71 3.09 -0.07
CA GLU A 314 -3.77 1.63 0.09
C GLU A 314 -4.57 1.18 1.33
N VAL A 315 -4.95 2.13 2.20
CA VAL A 315 -5.79 1.89 3.38
C VAL A 315 -7.11 2.65 3.26
N ASP A 316 -8.17 1.87 3.33
CA ASP A 316 -9.55 2.27 3.08
C ASP A 316 -10.40 2.04 4.33
N ILE A 317 -11.55 2.73 4.50
CA ILE A 317 -12.49 2.45 5.61
C ILE A 317 -13.87 2.13 5.06
N TRP A 318 -14.33 0.89 5.13
CA TRP A 318 -15.67 0.52 4.66
C TRP A 318 -16.76 0.81 5.68
N SER A 319 -17.62 1.77 5.36
CA SER A 319 -18.90 2.02 6.05
C SER A 319 -20.05 1.98 5.03
N PRO A 320 -21.04 1.07 5.15
CA PRO A 320 -22.16 1.02 4.22
C PRO A 320 -23.06 2.26 4.37
N ASP A 321 -23.72 2.64 3.28
CA ASP A 321 -24.80 3.62 3.34
C ASP A 321 -25.87 3.10 4.34
N PRO A 322 -26.38 3.94 5.27
CA PRO A 322 -27.48 3.55 6.16
C PRO A 322 -28.69 2.91 5.44
N ARG A 323 -28.94 3.27 4.17
CA ARG A 323 -29.96 2.64 3.33
C ARG A 323 -29.65 1.17 3.03
N ASN A 324 -28.39 0.81 2.84
CA ASN A 324 -27.98 -0.57 2.58
C ASN A 324 -28.09 -1.42 3.84
N ILE A 325 -27.77 -0.85 5.01
CA ILE A 325 -28.07 -1.48 6.30
C ILE A 325 -29.58 -1.72 6.42
N GLN A 326 -30.40 -0.71 6.16
CA GLN A 326 -31.86 -0.84 6.23
C GLN A 326 -32.42 -1.88 5.25
N ILE A 327 -31.84 -1.99 4.05
CA ILE A 327 -32.20 -3.03 3.08
C ILE A 327 -31.85 -4.42 3.63
N ALA A 328 -30.66 -4.59 4.20
CA ALA A 328 -30.24 -5.86 4.81
C ALA A 328 -31.15 -6.23 6.00
N GLU A 329 -31.42 -5.29 6.92
CA GLU A 329 -32.36 -5.46 8.03
C GLU A 329 -33.74 -5.90 7.53
N THR A 330 -34.30 -5.17 6.56
CA THR A 330 -35.61 -5.49 5.98
C THR A 330 -35.61 -6.90 5.38
N ARG A 331 -34.55 -7.29 4.67
CA ARG A 331 -34.44 -8.64 4.09
C ARG A 331 -34.39 -9.73 5.17
N LEU A 332 -33.67 -9.49 6.27
CA LEU A 332 -33.61 -10.42 7.40
C LEU A 332 -34.93 -10.52 8.16
N GLU A 333 -35.66 -9.41 8.33
CA GLU A 333 -37.02 -9.42 8.91
C GLU A 333 -37.99 -10.32 8.12
N PHE A 334 -37.78 -10.46 6.80
CA PHE A 334 -38.55 -11.34 5.94
C PHE A 334 -37.95 -12.75 5.75
N GLY A 335 -36.87 -13.08 6.48
CA GLY A 335 -36.19 -14.37 6.39
C GLY A 335 -35.42 -14.58 5.08
N VAL A 336 -35.06 -13.50 4.38
CA VAL A 336 -34.32 -13.52 3.11
C VAL A 336 -32.84 -13.29 3.37
N VAL A 337 -32.21 -14.23 4.07
CA VAL A 337 -30.83 -14.11 4.58
C VAL A 337 -29.81 -14.00 3.46
N ASP A 338 -29.87 -14.87 2.45
CA ASP A 338 -28.97 -14.81 1.28
C ASP A 338 -29.06 -13.46 0.58
N GLY A 339 -30.28 -12.90 0.48
CA GLY A 339 -30.48 -11.57 -0.08
C GLY A 339 -29.83 -10.48 0.77
N ALA A 340 -29.91 -10.54 2.09
CA ALA A 340 -29.22 -9.58 2.95
C ALA A 340 -27.70 -9.69 2.79
N ALA A 341 -27.18 -10.92 2.73
CA ALA A 341 -25.77 -11.20 2.53
C ALA A 341 -25.26 -10.66 1.19
N ASP A 342 -25.99 -10.94 0.10
CA ASP A 342 -25.65 -10.44 -1.24
C ASP A 342 -25.71 -8.90 -1.28
N ALA A 343 -26.69 -8.25 -0.65
CA ALA A 343 -26.73 -6.79 -0.60
C ALA A 343 -25.50 -6.16 0.09
N LEU A 344 -25.00 -6.79 1.17
CA LEU A 344 -23.80 -6.31 1.85
C LEU A 344 -22.53 -6.59 1.04
N ARG A 345 -22.45 -7.75 0.38
CA ARG A 345 -21.33 -8.09 -0.51
C ARG A 345 -21.28 -7.17 -1.73
N ASP A 346 -22.42 -6.99 -2.40
CA ASP A 346 -22.57 -6.04 -3.50
C ASP A 346 -22.21 -4.62 -3.03
N ASN A 347 -22.59 -4.22 -1.82
CA ASN A 347 -22.17 -2.93 -1.28
C ASN A 347 -20.65 -2.82 -1.09
N PHE A 348 -20.01 -3.85 -0.56
CA PHE A 348 -18.54 -3.91 -0.43
C PHE A 348 -17.85 -3.86 -1.80
N ASP A 349 -18.44 -4.51 -2.81
CA ASP A 349 -17.90 -4.58 -4.16
C ASP A 349 -18.12 -3.30 -4.99
N GLU A 350 -19.34 -2.76 -5.00
CA GLU A 350 -19.75 -1.62 -5.83
C GLU A 350 -19.41 -0.27 -5.21
N HIS A 351 -19.43 -0.16 -3.88
CA HIS A 351 -19.30 1.11 -3.17
C HIS A 351 -17.99 1.22 -2.39
N ALA A 352 -16.89 0.92 -3.06
CA ALA A 352 -15.55 1.38 -2.71
C ALA A 352 -15.40 2.93 -2.66
N LEU A 353 -16.50 3.69 -2.75
CA LEU A 353 -16.56 5.16 -2.62
C LEU A 353 -17.06 5.62 -1.24
N SER A 354 -17.65 4.74 -0.42
CA SER A 354 -17.84 5.00 1.02
C SER A 354 -16.60 4.61 1.84
N ILE A 355 -15.52 4.33 1.12
CA ILE A 355 -14.18 4.20 1.62
C ILE A 355 -13.65 5.61 1.89
N CYS A 356 -13.55 5.98 3.17
CA CYS A 356 -12.85 7.20 3.51
C CYS A 356 -11.35 6.98 3.29
N TYR A 357 -10.77 7.73 2.36
CA TYR A 357 -9.32 7.76 2.18
C TYR A 357 -8.65 8.26 3.45
N PHE A 358 -7.69 7.46 3.89
CA PHE A 358 -6.93 7.70 5.09
C PHE A 358 -6.30 9.11 5.10
N GLY A 359 -6.63 9.95 6.08
CA GLY A 359 -5.97 11.24 6.29
C GLY A 359 -6.42 12.42 5.42
N ARG A 360 -7.23 12.22 4.38
CA ARG A 360 -8.01 13.32 3.81
C ARG A 360 -9.24 13.48 4.70
N GLU A 361 -9.36 14.63 5.39
CA GLU A 361 -10.71 15.09 5.74
C GLU A 361 -11.53 14.93 4.46
N PRO A 362 -12.71 14.28 4.49
CA PRO A 362 -13.55 14.20 3.31
C PRO A 362 -13.77 15.64 2.87
N SER A 363 -12.96 16.10 1.92
CA SER A 363 -13.00 17.47 1.45
C SER A 363 -14.43 17.58 0.99
N GLU A 364 -15.21 18.50 1.57
CA GLU A 364 -16.65 18.54 1.33
C GLU A 364 -16.88 18.36 -0.16
N GLY A 365 -17.23 17.14 -0.54
CA GLY A 365 -17.09 16.72 -1.92
C GLY A 365 -17.98 17.62 -2.74
N PRO A 366 -17.74 17.73 -4.05
CA PRO A 366 -18.68 18.46 -4.88
C PRO A 366 -20.11 17.99 -4.57
N ARG A 367 -20.98 18.90 -4.12
CA ARG A 367 -22.30 18.52 -3.59
C ARG A 367 -23.30 18.28 -4.71
N ASN A 368 -22.96 18.74 -5.91
CA ASN A 368 -23.76 18.65 -7.11
C ASN A 368 -22.85 18.49 -8.34
N PHE A 369 -23.44 18.09 -9.45
CA PHE A 369 -22.75 17.93 -10.73
C PHE A 369 -21.92 19.16 -11.16
N GLY A 370 -22.42 20.38 -10.92
CA GLY A 370 -21.73 21.61 -11.30
C GLY A 370 -20.42 21.82 -10.54
N GLU A 371 -20.46 21.60 -9.22
CA GLU A 371 -19.26 21.60 -8.37
C GLU A 371 -18.30 20.47 -8.77
N ALA A 372 -18.81 19.29 -9.14
CA ALA A 372 -17.98 18.15 -9.53
C ALA A 372 -17.24 18.42 -10.83
N ALA A 373 -17.92 19.02 -11.81
CA ALA A 373 -17.32 19.44 -13.06
C ALA A 373 -16.25 20.52 -12.84
N ALA A 374 -16.49 21.46 -11.90
CA ALA A 374 -15.52 22.48 -11.55
C ALA A 374 -14.29 21.89 -10.83
N HIS A 375 -14.52 20.95 -9.91
CA HIS A 375 -13.46 20.26 -9.18
C HIS A 375 -12.60 19.40 -10.11
N LEU A 376 -13.20 18.59 -10.98
CA LEU A 376 -12.47 17.81 -11.98
C LEU A 376 -11.63 18.71 -12.88
N ARG A 377 -12.18 19.82 -13.38
CA ARG A 377 -11.38 20.79 -14.15
C ARG A 377 -10.24 21.41 -13.33
N HIS A 378 -10.46 21.71 -12.06
CA HIS A 378 -9.43 22.24 -11.19
C HIS A 378 -8.29 21.24 -11.02
N VAL A 379 -8.59 19.99 -10.68
CA VAL A 379 -7.59 18.92 -10.52
C VAL A 379 -6.84 18.67 -11.83
N LEU A 380 -7.54 18.65 -12.96
CA LEU A 380 -6.93 18.49 -14.28
C LEU A 380 -6.02 19.66 -14.70
N ARG A 381 -6.18 20.84 -14.08
CA ARG A 381 -5.38 22.05 -14.31
C ARG A 381 -4.21 22.22 -13.36
N ASP A 382 -4.21 21.53 -12.23
CA ASP A 382 -3.12 21.62 -11.27
C ASP A 382 -1.85 21.00 -11.87
N ASP A 383 -0.78 21.79 -11.94
CA ASP A 383 0.49 21.44 -12.60
C ASP A 383 1.49 20.76 -11.67
N SER A 384 1.04 20.35 -10.48
CA SER A 384 1.91 19.70 -9.52
C SER A 384 2.66 18.53 -10.18
N PRO A 385 4.00 18.46 -10.01
CA PRO A 385 4.85 17.51 -10.75
C PRO A 385 4.34 16.09 -10.55
N ARG A 386 4.32 15.34 -11.67
CA ARG A 386 3.79 13.97 -11.87
C ARG A 386 4.23 12.96 -10.81
N SER A 387 3.70 13.12 -9.63
CA SER A 387 3.75 12.18 -8.53
C SER A 387 2.45 11.37 -8.59
N ARG A 388 2.47 10.12 -8.11
CA ARG A 388 1.27 9.27 -7.98
C ARG A 388 0.04 10.03 -7.41
N PRO A 389 0.19 10.93 -6.40
CA PRO A 389 -0.89 11.76 -5.89
C PRO A 389 -1.72 12.52 -6.93
N TYR A 390 -1.15 12.87 -8.09
CA TYR A 390 -1.89 13.52 -9.16
C TYR A 390 -2.82 12.57 -9.92
N GLU A 391 -2.36 11.35 -10.23
CA GLU A 391 -3.18 10.37 -10.94
C GLU A 391 -4.38 9.94 -10.08
N ASP A 392 -4.16 9.77 -8.77
CA ASP A 392 -5.20 9.41 -7.81
C ASP A 392 -6.22 10.54 -7.64
N ALA A 393 -5.76 11.80 -7.53
CA ALA A 393 -6.64 12.95 -7.45
C ALA A 393 -7.52 13.09 -8.73
N VAL A 394 -6.95 12.84 -9.90
CA VAL A 394 -7.70 12.86 -11.16
C VAL A 394 -8.75 11.75 -11.20
N GLN A 395 -8.40 10.53 -10.75
CA GLN A 395 -9.35 9.43 -10.69
C GLN A 395 -10.49 9.71 -9.69
N GLU A 396 -10.18 10.22 -8.50
CA GLU A 396 -11.15 10.57 -7.48
C GLU A 396 -12.12 11.67 -7.97
N ALA A 397 -11.59 12.71 -8.59
CA ALA A 397 -12.40 13.79 -9.15
C ALA A 397 -13.27 13.31 -10.32
N LEU A 398 -12.78 12.35 -11.13
CA LEU A 398 -13.53 11.76 -12.23
C LEU A 398 -14.65 10.86 -11.69
N ALA A 399 -14.37 10.03 -10.69
CA ALA A 399 -15.37 9.17 -10.04
C ALA A 399 -16.48 10.00 -9.41
N SER A 400 -16.12 11.07 -8.68
CA SER A 400 -17.08 12.02 -8.10
C SER A 400 -17.94 12.69 -9.17
N PHE A 401 -17.32 13.11 -10.28
CA PHE A 401 -18.03 13.69 -11.43
C PHE A 401 -19.01 12.71 -12.06
N GLU A 402 -18.62 11.46 -12.30
CA GLU A 402 -19.47 10.42 -12.89
C GLU A 402 -20.65 10.08 -11.96
N ALA A 403 -20.40 9.91 -10.66
CA ALA A 403 -21.45 9.65 -9.67
C ALA A 403 -22.49 10.79 -9.62
N LEU A 404 -22.04 12.04 -9.64
CA LEU A 404 -22.93 13.21 -9.56
C LEU A 404 -23.63 13.50 -10.90
N LEU A 405 -23.00 13.17 -12.03
CA LEU A 405 -23.65 13.19 -13.35
C LEU A 405 -24.82 12.19 -13.39
N ASP A 406 -24.60 10.99 -12.87
CA ASP A 406 -25.65 9.97 -12.81
C ASP A 406 -26.76 10.36 -11.86
N ARG A 407 -26.44 10.83 -10.66
CA ARG A 407 -27.42 11.23 -9.65
C ARG A 407 -28.26 12.44 -10.07
N ASP A 408 -27.62 13.50 -10.56
CA ASP A 408 -28.28 14.79 -10.77
C ASP A 408 -28.88 14.95 -12.18
N ILE A 409 -28.41 14.16 -13.16
CA ILE A 409 -28.82 14.31 -14.57
C ILE A 409 -29.34 13.00 -15.16
N ALA A 410 -28.52 11.95 -15.23
CA ALA A 410 -28.87 10.77 -16.03
C ALA A 410 -30.03 9.97 -15.41
N THR A 411 -30.00 9.73 -14.10
CA THR A 411 -31.04 8.97 -13.39
C THR A 411 -32.39 9.68 -13.41
N PRO A 412 -32.50 10.98 -13.09
CA PRO A 412 -33.77 11.70 -13.20
C PRO A 412 -34.37 11.66 -14.61
N LEU A 413 -33.53 11.74 -15.66
CA LEU A 413 -33.99 11.59 -17.05
C LEU A 413 -34.49 10.18 -17.33
N ALA A 414 -33.77 9.15 -16.89
CA ALA A 414 -34.16 7.76 -17.06
C ALA A 414 -35.48 7.44 -16.34
N GLU A 415 -35.65 7.90 -15.10
CA GLU A 415 -36.88 7.76 -14.31
C GLU A 415 -38.07 8.48 -14.97
N ALA A 416 -37.88 9.71 -15.44
CA ALA A 416 -38.90 10.45 -16.18
C ALA A 416 -39.31 9.72 -17.47
N GLY A 417 -38.35 9.07 -18.14
CA GLY A 417 -38.61 8.20 -19.29
C GLY A 417 -39.41 6.96 -18.90
N ALA A 418 -39.04 6.28 -17.82
CA ALA A 418 -39.71 5.07 -17.34
C ALA A 418 -41.16 5.35 -16.92
N ALA A 419 -41.42 6.50 -16.30
CA ALA A 419 -42.75 6.94 -15.89
C ALA A 419 -43.63 7.42 -17.06
N SER A 420 -43.06 7.65 -18.25
CA SER A 420 -43.81 8.18 -19.39
C SER A 420 -44.65 7.12 -20.09
N ALA A 421 -45.96 7.37 -20.21
CA ALA A 421 -46.88 6.53 -20.97
C ALA A 421 -46.75 6.68 -22.50
N ASP A 422 -46.14 7.78 -22.97
CA ASP A 422 -45.89 8.03 -24.39
C ASP A 422 -44.57 7.37 -24.81
N PRO A 423 -44.60 6.39 -25.74
CA PRO A 423 -43.41 5.63 -26.12
C PRO A 423 -42.33 6.49 -26.77
N VAL A 424 -42.71 7.59 -27.44
CA VAL A 424 -41.75 8.51 -28.06
C VAL A 424 -41.04 9.32 -26.99
N LYS A 425 -41.78 9.85 -26.01
CA LYS A 425 -41.19 10.59 -24.88
C LYS A 425 -40.29 9.70 -24.03
N LYS A 426 -40.73 8.47 -23.74
CA LYS A 426 -39.91 7.46 -23.05
C LYS A 426 -38.58 7.24 -23.75
N THR A 427 -38.61 7.00 -25.06
CA THR A 427 -37.40 6.80 -25.88
C THR A 427 -36.49 8.03 -25.85
N ASN A 428 -37.06 9.23 -25.99
CA ASN A 428 -36.30 10.47 -25.98
C ASN A 428 -35.61 10.72 -24.63
N PHE A 429 -36.27 10.44 -23.51
CA PHE A 429 -35.69 10.60 -22.18
C PHE A 429 -34.55 9.61 -21.91
N LEU A 430 -34.73 8.35 -22.29
CA LEU A 430 -33.67 7.34 -22.16
C LEU A 430 -32.46 7.69 -23.05
N LEU A 431 -32.69 8.11 -24.29
CA LEU A 431 -31.61 8.59 -25.17
C LEU A 431 -30.92 9.84 -24.61
N ALA A 432 -31.67 10.76 -24.00
CA ALA A 432 -31.10 11.95 -23.39
C ALA A 432 -30.20 11.61 -22.19
N ALA A 433 -30.58 10.63 -21.36
CA ALA A 433 -29.75 10.14 -20.25
C ALA A 433 -28.41 9.56 -20.76
N GLU A 434 -28.47 8.71 -21.80
CA GLU A 434 -27.26 8.12 -22.40
C GLU A 434 -26.37 9.16 -23.10
N LEU A 435 -26.98 10.10 -23.83
CA LEU A 435 -26.23 11.20 -24.44
C LEU A 435 -25.60 12.11 -23.40
N ALA A 436 -26.27 12.36 -22.27
CA ALA A 436 -25.70 13.14 -21.17
C ALA A 436 -24.43 12.47 -20.63
N ARG A 437 -24.48 11.16 -20.33
CA ARG A 437 -23.30 10.38 -19.92
C ARG A 437 -22.14 10.50 -20.91
N LEU A 438 -22.42 10.25 -22.18
CA LEU A 438 -21.40 10.23 -23.22
C LEU A 438 -20.80 11.61 -23.45
N LEU A 439 -21.62 12.65 -23.60
CA LEU A 439 -21.15 14.00 -23.91
C LEU A 439 -20.34 14.58 -22.75
N HIS A 440 -20.84 14.48 -21.51
CA HIS A 440 -20.15 15.05 -20.36
C HIS A 440 -18.83 14.34 -20.06
N ARG A 441 -18.76 13.02 -20.27
CA ARG A 441 -17.50 12.27 -20.17
C ARG A 441 -16.50 12.64 -21.27
N GLN A 442 -16.95 12.76 -22.51
CA GLN A 442 -16.07 13.14 -23.63
C GLN A 442 -15.58 14.58 -23.52
N ILE A 443 -16.43 15.52 -23.08
CA ILE A 443 -16.05 16.92 -22.86
C ILE A 443 -14.95 17.03 -21.81
N ALA A 444 -15.05 16.31 -20.68
CA ALA A 444 -14.01 16.32 -19.66
C ALA A 444 -12.65 15.83 -20.22
N ILE A 445 -12.65 14.77 -21.03
CA ILE A 445 -11.44 14.23 -21.68
C ILE A 445 -10.87 15.19 -22.73
N VAL A 446 -11.74 15.82 -23.53
CA VAL A 446 -11.34 16.76 -24.58
C VAL A 446 -10.79 18.05 -23.98
N ASP A 447 -11.45 18.62 -22.96
CA ASP A 447 -10.98 19.80 -22.23
C ASP A 447 -9.59 19.53 -21.65
N PHE A 448 -9.38 18.38 -21.01
CA PHE A 448 -8.07 17.95 -20.52
C PHE A 448 -6.99 17.90 -21.62
N ARG A 449 -7.30 17.26 -22.75
CA ARG A 449 -6.35 17.14 -23.86
C ARG A 449 -6.04 18.49 -24.49
N MET A 450 -7.03 19.37 -24.63
CA MET A 450 -6.86 20.70 -25.22
C MET A 450 -6.05 21.61 -24.33
N GLU A 451 -6.30 21.60 -23.02
CA GLU A 451 -5.55 22.39 -22.04
C GLU A 451 -4.07 21.96 -22.02
N ARG A 452 -3.81 20.64 -22.04
CA ARG A 452 -2.46 20.07 -22.15
C ARG A 452 -1.73 20.44 -23.43
N VAL A 453 -2.45 20.57 -24.56
CA VAL A 453 -1.88 21.04 -25.82
C VAL A 453 -1.56 22.54 -25.75
N ALA A 454 -2.46 23.36 -25.20
CA ALA A 454 -2.27 24.80 -25.06
C ALA A 454 -1.08 25.13 -24.14
N GLN A 455 -0.93 24.38 -23.06
CA GLN A 455 0.16 24.52 -22.11
C GLN A 455 1.50 24.11 -22.72
N ARG A 456 1.57 22.97 -23.41
CA ARG A 456 2.78 22.55 -24.12
C ARG A 456 3.18 23.54 -25.23
N MET A 457 2.21 24.20 -25.87
CA MET A 457 2.50 25.31 -26.78
C MET A 457 3.08 26.53 -26.06
N THR A 458 2.68 26.79 -24.81
CA THR A 458 3.20 27.89 -23.99
C THR A 458 4.62 27.58 -23.51
N GLU A 459 4.88 26.38 -23.01
CA GLU A 459 6.24 25.90 -22.67
C GLU A 459 7.19 25.98 -23.86
N LEU A 460 6.74 25.54 -25.05
CA LEU A 460 7.54 25.63 -26.27
C LEU A 460 7.80 27.08 -26.71
N ARG A 461 6.86 27.98 -26.43
CA ARG A 461 7.02 29.41 -26.69
C ARG A 461 8.02 30.04 -25.72
N ASP A 462 7.97 29.69 -24.45
CA ASP A 462 8.88 30.19 -23.41
C ASP A 462 10.29 29.64 -23.63
N LEU A 463 10.44 28.35 -23.94
CA LEU A 463 11.71 27.76 -24.40
C LEU A 463 12.24 28.48 -25.64
N SER A 464 11.38 28.77 -26.63
CA SER A 464 11.78 29.53 -27.82
C SER A 464 12.22 30.96 -27.49
N GLN A 465 11.66 31.58 -26.45
CA GLN A 465 12.03 32.92 -25.98
C GLN A 465 13.38 32.86 -25.24
N GLU A 466 13.60 31.87 -24.38
CA GLU A 466 14.88 31.62 -23.71
C GLU A 466 16.00 31.31 -24.71
N PHE A 467 15.73 30.52 -25.75
CA PHE A 467 16.68 30.27 -26.84
C PHE A 467 17.01 31.55 -27.63
N ALA A 468 16.06 32.48 -27.76
CA ALA A 468 16.31 33.78 -28.40
C ALA A 468 17.21 34.68 -27.53
N ASP A 469 17.02 34.64 -26.21
CA ASP A 469 17.84 35.38 -25.25
C ASP A 469 19.27 34.81 -25.17
N VAL A 470 19.44 33.49 -25.16
CA VAL A 470 20.76 32.83 -25.22
C VAL A 470 21.50 33.20 -26.51
N LYS A 471 20.80 33.28 -27.64
CA LYS A 471 21.38 33.73 -28.91
C LYS A 471 21.80 35.20 -28.86
N GLY A 472 21.06 36.03 -28.12
CA GLY A 472 21.43 37.41 -27.80
C GLY A 472 22.70 37.50 -26.95
N SER A 473 22.85 36.66 -25.93
CA SER A 473 24.03 36.61 -25.06
C SER A 473 25.29 36.14 -25.81
N ILE A 474 25.18 35.14 -26.69
CA ILE A 474 26.29 34.67 -27.53
C ILE A 474 26.79 35.80 -28.47
N ALA A 475 25.88 36.57 -29.07
CA ALA A 475 26.24 37.71 -29.91
C ALA A 475 26.93 38.85 -29.13
N LEU A 476 26.69 38.95 -27.82
CA LEU A 476 27.30 39.94 -26.94
C LEU A 476 28.72 39.52 -26.53
N VAL A 477 28.94 38.22 -26.29
CA VAL A 477 30.26 37.62 -26.06
C VAL A 477 31.15 37.77 -27.31
N ASP A 478 30.62 37.54 -28.51
CA ASP A 478 31.36 37.74 -29.76
C ASP A 478 31.78 39.20 -29.97
N ARG A 479 30.96 40.18 -29.56
CA ARG A 479 31.35 41.59 -29.57
C ARG A 479 32.46 41.87 -28.57
N PHE A 480 32.39 41.31 -27.37
CA PHE A 480 33.42 41.47 -26.35
C PHE A 480 34.77 40.89 -26.80
N ILE A 481 34.76 39.70 -27.42
CA ILE A 481 35.96 39.06 -27.98
C ILE A 481 36.56 39.92 -29.09
N ASN A 482 35.73 40.51 -29.95
CA ASN A 482 36.21 41.38 -31.02
C ASN A 482 36.80 42.70 -30.48
N VAL A 483 36.22 43.29 -29.44
CA VAL A 483 36.77 44.47 -28.77
C VAL A 483 38.12 44.14 -28.11
N ALA A 484 38.23 43.00 -27.41
CA ALA A 484 39.48 42.56 -26.81
C ALA A 484 40.59 42.31 -27.85
N LYS A 485 40.25 41.73 -29.01
CA LYS A 485 41.18 41.55 -30.14
C LYS A 485 41.66 42.87 -30.75
N VAL A 486 40.84 43.91 -30.71
CA VAL A 486 41.22 45.25 -31.20
C VAL A 486 42.12 45.96 -30.19
N LEU A 487 41.87 45.80 -28.89
CA LEU A 487 42.70 46.39 -27.83
C LEU A 487 44.05 45.69 -27.63
N ALA A 488 44.17 44.44 -28.06
CA ALA A 488 45.42 43.67 -28.00
C ALA A 488 46.36 43.93 -29.20
N LYS A 489 45.96 44.80 -30.14
CA LYS A 489 46.80 45.32 -31.24
C LYS A 489 47.17 46.75 -30.96
#